data_AF-A0A1V9UVB5-F1
#
_entry.id   AF-A0A1V9UVB5-F1
#
_cell.length_a   1.000
_cell.length_b   1.000
_cell.length_c   1.000
_cell.angle_alpha   90.00
_cell.angle_beta   90.00
_cell.angle_gamma   90.00
#
_symmetry.space_group_name_H-M   'P 1'
#
loop_
_entity.id
_entity.type
_entity.pdbx_description
1 polymer ?
#
loop_
_entity_poly.entity_id
_entity_poly.type
_entity_poly.pdbx_seq_one_letter_code
_entity_poly.pdbx_strand_id
1 'polypeptide(L)'
;MARLEPGTARIRVKDLCLRTYIGINEDEILNKQDVLINLTILYAAQEAVRDNDIDHALNYRTITKAIIQHVESNRFALLERLTQEVLDLVMSHDAVQYAEVEVDKPHALRFAESVSITLAAER
;
A
#
# COMPACT_ATOMS: atom_id res chain seq x y z
N MET A 1 10.13 -12.77 9.79
CA MET A 1 10.30 -11.30 9.79
C MET A 1 11.79 -10.99 9.82
N ALA A 2 12.33 -10.35 8.78
CA ALA A 2 13.74 -9.98 8.70
C ALA A 2 14.12 -9.01 9.82
N ARG A 3 15.34 -9.16 10.33
CA ARG A 3 15.96 -8.26 11.32
C ARG A 3 16.10 -6.88 10.68
N LEU A 4 15.63 -5.84 11.36
CA LEU A 4 15.86 -4.45 10.94
C LEU A 4 17.35 -4.15 11.06
N GLU A 5 17.95 -3.71 9.95
CA GLU A 5 19.36 -3.34 9.92
C GLU A 5 19.59 -1.97 10.57
N PRO A 6 20.72 -1.78 11.28
CA PRO A 6 21.05 -0.49 11.89
C PRO A 6 21.10 0.62 10.84
N GLY A 7 20.30 1.68 11.03
CA GLY A 7 20.22 2.80 10.09
C GLY A 7 19.05 2.72 9.10
N THR A 8 18.31 1.62 9.07
CA THR A 8 17.07 1.47 8.30
C THR A 8 15.86 1.66 9.22
N ALA A 9 14.90 2.49 8.81
CA ALA A 9 13.61 2.61 9.48
C ALA A 9 12.54 1.85 8.73
N ARG A 10 11.54 1.37 9.47
CA ARG A 10 10.34 0.73 8.91
C ARG A 10 9.10 1.54 9.27
N ILE A 11 8.38 1.98 8.25
CA ILE A 11 7.03 2.52 8.39
C ILE A 11 6.03 1.39 8.11
N ARG A 12 4.96 1.36 8.90
CA ARG A 12 3.82 0.48 8.67
C ARG A 12 2.53 1.28 8.66
N VAL A 13 1.81 1.23 7.55
CA VAL A 13 0.41 1.68 7.49
C VAL A 13 -0.44 0.42 7.62
N LYS A 14 -1.33 0.41 8.60
CA LYS A 14 -2.16 -0.75 8.92
C LYS A 14 -3.61 -0.44 8.61
N ASP A 15 -4.29 -1.42 8.02
CA ASP A 15 -5.74 -1.42 7.81
C ASP A 15 -6.27 -0.12 7.18
N LEU A 16 -5.60 0.37 6.13
CA LEU A 16 -6.09 1.52 5.36
C LEU A 16 -7.32 1.08 4.57
N CYS A 17 -8.49 1.35 5.15
CA CYS A 17 -9.79 0.98 4.59
C CYS A 17 -10.25 2.00 3.54
N LEU A 18 -10.42 1.54 2.30
CA LEU A 18 -10.85 2.35 1.16
C LEU A 18 -11.99 1.66 0.41
N ARG A 19 -12.72 2.44 -0.40
CA ARG A 19 -13.82 1.95 -1.21
C ARG A 19 -13.59 2.19 -2.69
N THR A 20 -13.50 1.12 -3.47
CA THR A 20 -13.29 1.18 -4.92
C THR A 20 -14.11 0.13 -5.66
N TYR A 21 -14.15 0.23 -6.99
CA TYR A 21 -14.74 -0.79 -7.84
C TYR A 21 -13.67 -1.85 -8.13
N ILE A 22 -13.87 -3.07 -7.64
CA ILE A 22 -12.91 -4.16 -7.79
C ILE A 22 -13.55 -5.50 -8.15
N GLY A 23 -13.28 -5.97 -9.36
CA GLY A 23 -13.74 -7.26 -9.86
C GLY A 23 -14.23 -7.20 -11.30
N ILE A 24 -14.76 -8.34 -11.76
CA ILE A 24 -15.20 -8.53 -13.16
C ILE A 24 -16.69 -8.86 -13.28
N ASN A 25 -17.35 -9.19 -12.17
CA ASN A 25 -18.78 -9.48 -12.18
C ASN A 25 -19.59 -8.18 -12.27
N GLU A 26 -20.81 -8.25 -12.81
CA GLU A 26 -21.67 -7.07 -13.00
C GLU A 26 -21.93 -6.32 -11.68
N ASP A 27 -22.16 -7.04 -10.58
CA ASP A 27 -22.35 -6.43 -9.26
C ASP A 27 -21.08 -5.69 -8.77
N GLU A 28 -19.90 -6.28 -9.01
CA GLU A 28 -18.60 -5.72 -8.62
C GLU A 28 -18.24 -4.46 -9.42
N ILE A 29 -18.75 -4.36 -10.64
CA ILE A 29 -18.57 -3.20 -11.53
C ILE A 29 -19.51 -2.07 -11.14
N LEU A 30 -20.72 -2.39 -10.65
CA LEU A 30 -21.74 -1.40 -10.30
C LEU A 30 -21.58 -0.86 -8.87
N ASN A 31 -21.06 -1.67 -7.94
CA ASN A 31 -20.97 -1.33 -6.53
C ASN A 31 -19.51 -1.18 -6.06
N LYS A 32 -19.26 -0.18 -5.21
CA LYS A 32 -17.98 -0.06 -4.50
C LYS A 32 -17.89 -1.12 -3.42
N GLN A 33 -16.72 -1.72 -3.30
CA GLN A 33 -16.39 -2.70 -2.26
C GLN A 33 -15.29 -2.14 -1.37
N ASP A 34 -15.29 -2.59 -0.12
CA ASP A 34 -14.25 -2.28 0.85
C ASP A 34 -12.97 -3.07 0.50
N VAL A 35 -11.83 -2.38 0.53
CA VAL A 35 -10.50 -2.97 0.45
C VAL A 35 -9.67 -2.47 1.63
N LEU A 36 -8.90 -3.35 2.25
CA LEU A 36 -7.96 -2.98 3.31
C LEU A 36 -6.55 -3.04 2.74
N ILE A 37 -5.80 -1.95 2.87
CA ILE A 37 -4.43 -1.87 2.37
C ILE A 37 -3.48 -1.82 3.56
N ASN A 38 -2.52 -2.74 3.56
CA ASN A 38 -1.43 -2.82 4.50
C ASN A 38 -0.12 -2.51 3.78
N LEU A 39 0.66 -1.57 4.30
CA LEU A 39 1.92 -1.12 3.69
C LEU A 39 3.06 -1.32 4.69
N THR A 40 4.14 -1.94 4.23
CA THR A 40 5.44 -1.93 4.91
C THR A 40 6.45 -1.23 4.02
N ILE A 41 7.08 -0.17 4.53
CA ILE A 41 8.08 0.62 3.79
C ILE A 41 9.37 0.63 4.59
N LEU A 42 10.49 0.32 3.94
CA LEU A 42 11.84 0.48 4.48
C LEU A 42 12.54 1.63 3.77
N TYR A 43 13.18 2.50 4.56
CA TYR A 43 13.97 3.62 4.06
C TYR A 43 15.18 3.88 4.96
N ALA A 44 16.20 4.56 4.42
CA ALA A 44 17.39 4.93 5.18
C ALA A 44 17.03 6.04 6.20
N ALA A 45 17.06 5.69 7.49
CA ALA A 45 16.72 6.60 8.57
C ALA A 45 17.88 7.53 8.98
N GLN A 46 19.11 7.19 8.57
CA GLN A 46 20.31 7.94 8.96
C GLN A 46 20.24 9.41 8.51
N GLU A 47 19.60 9.68 7.37
CA GLU A 47 19.40 11.04 6.85
C GLU A 47 18.28 11.76 7.61
N ALA A 48 17.12 11.11 7.80
CA ALA A 48 15.98 11.70 8.51
C ALA A 48 16.26 12.01 10.00
N VAL A 49 17.04 11.17 10.68
CA VAL A 49 17.42 11.39 12.10
C VAL A 49 18.45 12.52 12.24
N ARG A 50 19.28 12.75 11.21
CA ARG A 50 20.30 13.82 11.22
C ARG A 50 19.70 15.20 10.96
N ASP A 51 18.76 15.31 10.03
CA ASP A 51 18.27 16.62 9.59
C ASP A 51 17.15 17.20 10.46
N ASN A 52 16.44 16.39 11.27
CA ASN A 52 15.28 16.85 12.08
C ASN A 52 14.27 17.69 11.28
N ASP A 53 14.28 17.52 9.95
CA ASP A 53 13.51 18.29 9.00
C ASP A 53 12.41 17.39 8.44
N ILE A 54 11.16 17.84 8.61
CA ILE A 54 9.97 17.13 8.15
C ILE A 54 9.97 17.05 6.61
N ASP A 55 10.69 17.93 5.93
CA ASP A 55 10.80 17.97 4.47
C ASP A 55 11.72 16.84 3.92
N HIS A 56 12.72 16.40 4.70
CA HIS A 56 13.61 15.28 4.34
C HIS A 56 13.12 13.92 4.84
N ALA A 57 12.16 13.89 5.78
CA ALA A 57 11.56 12.65 6.24
C ALA A 57 10.56 12.12 5.19
N LEU A 58 10.59 10.80 4.93
CA LEU A 58 9.62 10.15 4.03
C LEU A 58 8.18 10.45 4.49
N ASN A 59 7.47 11.29 3.74
CA ASN A 59 6.16 11.77 4.14
C ASN A 59 5.08 10.71 3.85
N TYR A 60 4.87 9.82 4.81
CA TYR A 60 3.83 8.79 4.76
C TYR A 60 2.42 9.37 4.56
N ARG A 61 2.16 10.64 4.94
CA ARG A 61 0.88 11.30 4.66
C ARG A 61 0.72 11.58 3.18
N THR A 62 1.76 12.02 2.48
CA THR A 62 1.74 12.25 1.02
C THR A 62 1.54 10.92 0.28
N ILE A 63 2.28 9.89 0.66
CA ILE A 63 2.13 8.53 0.09
C ILE A 63 0.70 8.03 0.29
N THR A 64 0.19 8.08 1.53
CA THR A 64 -1.16 7.60 1.83
C THR A 64 -2.23 8.38 1.07
N LYS A 65 -2.11 9.71 0.97
CA LYS A 65 -3.05 10.53 0.18
C LYS A 65 -3.06 10.17 -1.30
N ALA A 66 -1.87 9.96 -1.88
CA ALA A 66 -1.74 9.56 -3.26
C ALA A 66 -2.37 8.17 -3.51
N ILE A 67 -2.18 7.23 -2.59
CA ILE A 67 -2.84 5.92 -2.64
C ILE A 67 -4.37 6.08 -2.56
N ILE A 68 -4.89 6.84 -1.58
CA ILE A 68 -6.34 7.08 -1.44
C ILE A 68 -6.92 7.63 -2.74
N GLN A 69 -6.31 8.69 -3.27
CA GLN A 69 -6.77 9.33 -4.50
C GLN A 69 -6.73 8.37 -5.69
N HIS A 70 -5.65 7.59 -5.83
CA HIS A 70 -5.49 6.62 -6.91
C HIS A 70 -6.55 5.52 -6.84
N VAL A 71 -6.78 4.96 -5.64
CA VAL A 71 -7.72 3.85 -5.44
C VAL A 71 -9.16 4.30 -5.59
N GLU A 72 -9.54 5.47 -5.07
CA GLU A 72 -10.92 5.97 -5.16
C GLU A 72 -11.31 6.48 -6.56
N SER A 73 -10.34 6.96 -7.34
CA SER A 73 -10.58 7.53 -8.67
C SER A 73 -10.56 6.50 -9.79
N ASN A 74 -9.99 5.31 -9.54
CA ASN A 74 -9.84 4.26 -10.55
C ASN A 74 -10.80 3.08 -10.32
N ARG A 75 -10.83 2.20 -11.31
CA ARG A 75 -11.55 0.92 -11.27
C ARG A 75 -10.58 -0.20 -11.60
N PHE A 76 -10.67 -1.29 -10.85
CA PHE A 76 -9.73 -2.41 -10.95
C PHE A 76 -10.49 -3.68 -11.31
N ALA A 77 -9.98 -4.44 -12.28
CA ALA A 77 -10.55 -5.75 -12.60
C ALA A 77 -10.04 -6.84 -11.64
N LEU A 78 -8.79 -6.70 -11.18
CA LEU A 78 -8.04 -7.73 -10.45
C LEU A 78 -7.36 -7.11 -9.23
N LEU A 79 -7.23 -7.90 -8.16
CA LEU A 79 -6.49 -7.51 -6.95
C LEU A 79 -5.01 -7.34 -7.25
N GLU A 80 -4.43 -8.21 -8.07
CA GLU A 80 -3.02 -8.16 -8.49
C GLU A 80 -2.67 -6.81 -9.09
N ARG A 81 -3.56 -6.28 -9.94
CA ARG A 81 -3.38 -4.97 -10.57
C ARG A 81 -3.44 -3.84 -9.54
N LEU A 82 -4.43 -3.87 -8.64
CA LEU A 82 -4.55 -2.89 -7.57
C LEU A 82 -3.30 -2.89 -6.68
N THR A 83 -2.86 -4.07 -6.22
CA THR A 83 -1.67 -4.23 -5.38
C THR A 83 -0.42 -3.75 -6.10
N GLN A 84 -0.24 -4.09 -7.38
CA GLN A 84 0.93 -3.66 -8.17
C GLN A 84 0.95 -2.14 -8.36
N GLU A 85 -0.17 -1.53 -8.74
CA GLU A 85 -0.22 -0.08 -8.95
C GLU A 85 0.03 0.70 -7.65
N VAL A 86 -0.45 0.20 -6.50
CA VAL A 86 -0.14 0.78 -5.19
C VAL A 86 1.34 0.59 -4.84
N LEU A 87 1.92 -0.58 -5.10
CA LEU A 87 3.34 -0.84 -4.90
C LEU A 87 4.21 0.09 -5.75
N ASP A 88 3.88 0.26 -7.03
CA ASP A 88 4.59 1.15 -7.96
C ASP A 88 4.52 2.61 -7.48
N LEU A 89 3.37 3.04 -6.97
CA LEU A 89 3.20 4.38 -6.41
C LEU A 89 4.12 4.58 -5.20
N VAL A 90 4.19 3.61 -4.28
CA VAL A 90 5.11 3.68 -3.14
C VAL A 90 6.57 3.67 -3.61
N MET A 91 6.93 2.76 -4.51
CA MET A 91 8.27 2.61 -5.09
C MET A 91 8.66 3.74 -6.04
N SER A 92 7.77 4.67 -6.37
CA SER A 92 8.13 5.89 -7.11
C SER A 92 8.93 6.90 -6.27
N HIS A 93 8.95 6.73 -4.94
CA HIS A 93 9.65 7.62 -4.01
C HIS A 93 11.11 7.19 -3.86
N ASP A 94 12.07 8.02 -4.25
CA ASP A 94 13.52 7.67 -4.28
C ASP A 94 14.09 7.23 -2.91
N ALA A 95 13.52 7.71 -1.81
CA ALA A 95 13.95 7.31 -0.47
C ALA A 95 13.57 5.86 -0.08
N VAL A 96 12.62 5.24 -0.78
CA VAL A 96 12.13 3.89 -0.47
C VAL A 96 13.12 2.83 -0.97
N GLN A 97 13.69 2.05 -0.07
CA GLN A 97 14.61 0.96 -0.42
C GLN A 97 13.87 -0.35 -0.65
N TYR A 98 12.79 -0.56 0.10
CA TYR A 98 11.92 -1.72 -0.03
C TYR A 98 10.50 -1.33 0.33
N ALA A 99 9.53 -1.86 -0.41
CA ALA A 99 8.13 -1.76 -0.08
C ALA A 99 7.45 -3.12 -0.23
N GLU A 100 6.53 -3.39 0.68
CA GLU A 100 5.61 -4.52 0.64
C GLU A 100 4.20 -3.95 0.80
N VAL A 101 3.32 -4.34 -0.11
CA VAL A 101 1.92 -3.92 -0.16
C VAL A 101 1.08 -5.17 -0.12
N GLU A 102 0.19 -5.26 0.85
CA GLU A 102 -0.83 -6.27 0.97
C GLU A 102 -2.20 -5.59 0.81
N VAL A 103 -3.03 -6.14 -0.09
CA VAL A 103 -4.39 -5.66 -0.29
C VAL A 103 -5.36 -6.81 -0.03
N ASP A 104 -6.20 -6.59 0.97
CA ASP A 104 -7.28 -7.47 1.39
C ASP A 104 -8.60 -7.05 0.74
N LYS A 105 -9.33 -8.04 0.24
CA LYS A 105 -10.72 -7.91 -0.18
C LYS A 105 -11.60 -8.73 0.77
N PRO A 106 -12.09 -8.14 1.87
CA PRO A 106 -12.97 -8.82 2.79
C PRO A 106 -14.23 -9.31 2.08
N HIS A 107 -14.75 -10.47 2.52
CA HIS A 107 -15.99 -11.06 2.01
C HIS A 107 -16.00 -11.45 0.51
N ALA A 108 -14.87 -11.41 -0.18
CA ALA A 108 -14.78 -11.84 -1.59
C ALA A 108 -15.11 -13.34 -1.77
N LEU A 109 -14.75 -14.16 -0.78
CA LEU A 109 -14.99 -15.60 -0.78
C LEU A 109 -16.00 -15.96 0.31
N ARG A 110 -17.01 -16.75 -0.05
CA ARG A 110 -17.95 -17.30 0.92
C ARG A 110 -17.19 -18.15 1.93
N PHE A 111 -17.53 -17.99 3.22
CA PHE A 111 -16.94 -18.72 4.35
C PHE A 111 -15.47 -18.39 4.69
N ALA A 112 -14.87 -17.39 4.03
CA ALA A 112 -13.59 -16.81 4.43
C ALA A 112 -13.80 -15.38 4.95
N GLU A 113 -12.93 -14.95 5.87
CA GLU A 113 -12.94 -13.58 6.37
C GLU A 113 -12.49 -12.59 5.28
N SER A 114 -11.35 -12.88 4.65
CA SER A 114 -10.74 -12.07 3.59
C SER A 114 -9.93 -12.95 2.64
N VAL A 115 -9.63 -12.41 1.46
CA VAL A 115 -8.56 -12.87 0.58
C VAL A 115 -7.62 -11.69 0.36
N SER A 116 -6.31 -11.91 0.51
CA SER A 116 -5.30 -10.87 0.29
C SER A 116 -4.31 -11.25 -0.80
N ILE A 117 -3.74 -10.23 -1.45
CA ILE A 117 -2.59 -10.37 -2.33
C ILE A 117 -1.49 -9.44 -1.84
N THR A 118 -0.32 -10.02 -1.62
CA THR A 118 0.88 -9.31 -1.18
C THR A 118 1.92 -9.28 -2.28
N LEU A 119 2.40 -8.10 -2.63
CA LEU A 119 3.52 -7.88 -3.53
C LEU A 119 4.60 -7.07 -2.83
N ALA A 120 5.85 -7.34 -3.16
CA ALA A 120 6.99 -6.61 -2.63
C ALA A 120 7.97 -6.27 -3.74
N ALA A 121 8.68 -5.16 -3.57
CA ALA A 121 9.76 -4.72 -4.43
C ALA A 121 10.91 -4.13 -3.61
N GLU A 122 12.12 -4.30 -4.14
CA GLU A 122 13.35 -3.74 -3.61
C GLU A 122 14.11 -3.02 -4.73
N ARG A 123 14.99 -2.08 -4.36
CA ARG A 123 15.88 -1.38 -5.30
C ARG A 123 17.29 -1.92 -5.27
#